data_AF-A0A926TFI4-F1
#
_entry.id   AF-A0A926TFI4-F1
#
_cell.length_a   1.000
_cell.length_b   1.000
_cell.length_c   1.000
_cell.angle_alpha   90.00
_cell.angle_beta   90.00
_cell.angle_gamma   90.00
#
_symmetry.space_group_name_H-M   'P 1'
#
loop_
_entity.id
_entity.type
_entity.pdbx_description
1 polymer ?
#
loop_
_entity_poly.entity_id
_entity_poly.type
_entity_poly.pdbx_seq_one_letter_code
_entity_poly.pdbx_strand_id
1 'polypeptide(L)'
;LLYLRWGSRSAWMAALVSWLLLSVLMGPPRSILFLMPYGLMGVLLGVLWRRRARWSVSIGLAALLGTVGFFFRIWLTSMLLGEDLWLYATNQVTDLLEWLFIKLGLLFQPSLVMVQAAVVVMIIASRVVYAFTVHLVAWLLLDRLGNPIPRPPKWVQVLMDYE
;
A
#
# COMPACT_ATOMS: atom_id res chain seq x y z
N LEU A 1 11.77 -9.33 -6.76
CA LEU A 1 13.05 -9.87 -7.28
C LEU A 1 13.48 -11.17 -6.59
N LEU A 2 13.87 -11.13 -5.31
CA LEU A 2 14.40 -12.32 -4.60
C LEU A 2 13.43 -13.50 -4.60
N TYR A 3 12.13 -13.26 -4.40
CA TYR A 3 11.12 -14.33 -4.49
C TYR A 3 11.10 -15.00 -5.87
N LEU A 4 11.17 -14.22 -6.95
CA LEU A 4 11.07 -14.73 -8.32
C LEU A 4 12.30 -15.55 -8.71
N ARG A 5 13.50 -15.10 -8.30
CA ARG A 5 14.76 -15.77 -8.65
C ARG A 5 15.11 -16.95 -7.75
N TRP A 6 14.87 -16.83 -6.44
CA TRP A 6 15.37 -17.77 -5.44
C TRP A 6 14.26 -18.41 -4.57
N GLY A 7 13.00 -18.02 -4.79
CA GLY A 7 11.84 -18.63 -4.15
C GLY A 7 11.46 -18.05 -2.79
N SER A 8 10.57 -18.76 -2.10
CA SER A 8 9.89 -18.28 -0.88
C SER A 8 10.84 -18.05 0.29
N ARG A 9 11.75 -19.01 0.55
CA ARG A 9 12.69 -18.92 1.68
C ARG A 9 13.55 -17.66 1.60
N SER A 10 14.14 -17.39 0.43
CA SER A 10 14.98 -16.21 0.22
C SER A 10 14.21 -14.90 0.38
N ALA A 11 12.92 -14.86 0.00
CA ALA A 11 12.10 -13.67 0.19
C ALA A 11 11.83 -13.38 1.67
N TRP A 12 11.52 -14.41 2.46
CA TRP A 12 11.33 -14.27 3.90
C TRP A 12 12.63 -13.89 4.62
N MET A 13 13.75 -14.51 4.25
CA MET A 13 15.06 -14.15 4.78
C MET A 13 15.40 -12.70 4.47
N ALA A 14 15.12 -12.23 3.25
CA ALA A 14 15.32 -10.83 2.89
C ALA A 14 14.46 -9.88 3.71
N ALA A 15 13.17 -10.18 3.89
CA ALA A 15 12.28 -9.36 4.71
C ALA A 15 12.76 -9.29 6.17
N LEU A 16 13.18 -10.42 6.74
CA LEU A 16 13.71 -10.49 8.11
C LEU A 16 15.05 -9.76 8.25
N VAL A 17 15.98 -9.98 7.33
CA VAL A 17 17.30 -9.33 7.35
C VAL A 17 17.14 -7.82 7.19
N SER A 18 16.32 -7.36 6.24
CA SER A 18 16.03 -5.93 6.09
C SER A 18 15.38 -5.35 7.34
N TRP A 19 14.47 -6.07 7.98
CA TRP A 19 13.86 -5.65 9.25
C TRP A 19 14.91 -5.51 10.36
N LEU A 20 15.77 -6.52 10.56
CA LEU A 20 16.84 -6.49 11.57
C LEU A 20 17.84 -5.36 11.32
N LEU A 21 18.28 -5.18 10.07
CA LEU A 21 19.18 -4.10 9.68
C LEU A 21 18.55 -2.72 9.98
N LEU A 22 17.28 -2.53 9.63
CA LEU A 22 16.57 -1.28 9.93
C LEU A 22 16.36 -1.08 11.43
N SER A 23 16.20 -2.15 12.21
CA SER A 23 16.12 -2.07 13.67
C SER A 23 17.41 -1.53 14.27
N VAL A 24 18.56 -2.01 13.78
CA VAL A 24 19.88 -1.54 14.24
C VAL A 24 20.15 -0.11 13.77
N LEU A 25 19.82 0.22 12.51
CA LEU A 25 20.16 1.53 11.92
C LEU A 25 19.21 2.66 12.32
N MET A 26 17.91 2.41 12.35
CA MET A 26 16.88 3.44 12.53
C MET A 26 16.09 3.32 13.83
N GLY A 27 16.35 2.27 14.61
CA GLY A 27 15.68 1.94 15.87
C GLY A 27 14.51 0.97 15.69
N PRO A 28 14.12 0.25 16.78
CA PRO A 28 13.06 -0.75 16.74
C PRO A 28 11.71 -0.25 16.20
N PRO A 29 11.21 0.95 16.59
CA PRO A 29 9.90 1.42 16.13
C PRO A 29 9.80 1.56 14.61
N ARG A 30 10.80 2.17 13.97
CA ARG A 30 10.81 2.39 12.52
C ARG A 30 10.95 1.10 11.74
N SER A 31 11.68 0.13 12.29
CA SER A 31 11.85 -1.18 11.65
C SER A 31 10.53 -1.97 11.59
N ILE A 32 9.75 -1.98 12.67
CA ILE A 32 8.45 -2.67 12.72
C ILE A 32 7.47 -2.07 11.71
N LEU A 33 7.48 -0.74 11.56
CA LEU A 33 6.72 -0.02 10.54
C LEU A 33 7.18 -0.31 9.09
N PHE A 34 8.39 -0.83 8.91
CA PHE A 34 8.82 -1.36 7.62
C PHE A 34 8.31 -2.78 7.39
N LEU A 35 8.44 -3.66 8.39
CA LEU A 35 8.04 -5.06 8.28
C LEU A 35 6.54 -5.18 7.93
N MET A 36 5.71 -4.39 8.62
CA MET A 36 4.29 -4.24 8.33
C MET A 36 4.01 -2.82 7.81
N PRO A 37 3.52 -2.63 6.57
CA PRO A 37 3.12 -3.67 5.60
C PRO A 37 4.22 -4.10 4.62
N TYR A 38 5.30 -3.34 4.45
CA TYR A 38 6.11 -3.40 3.23
C TYR A 38 6.91 -4.71 3.08
N GLY A 39 7.48 -5.22 4.16
CA GLY A 39 8.18 -6.52 4.15
C GLY A 39 7.24 -7.66 3.72
N LEU A 40 6.06 -7.73 4.33
CA LEU A 40 5.04 -8.72 3.98
C LEU A 40 4.48 -8.52 2.56
N MET A 41 4.31 -7.26 2.13
CA MET A 41 3.86 -6.92 0.79
C MET A 41 4.81 -7.47 -0.28
N GLY A 42 6.11 -7.35 -0.07
CA GLY A 42 7.12 -7.88 -0.98
C GLY A 42 7.04 -9.41 -1.16
N VAL A 43 6.76 -10.13 -0.06
CA VAL A 43 6.55 -11.59 -0.10
C VAL A 43 5.24 -11.93 -0.79
N LEU A 44 4.13 -11.27 -0.42
CA LEU A 44 2.81 -11.50 -1.00
C LEU A 44 2.82 -11.30 -2.53
N LEU A 45 3.35 -10.17 -2.99
CA LEU A 45 3.47 -9.88 -4.42
C LEU A 45 4.38 -10.89 -5.12
N GLY A 46 5.49 -11.28 -4.49
CA GLY A 46 6.35 -12.34 -5.02
C GLY A 46 5.61 -13.65 -5.28
N VAL A 47 4.81 -14.11 -4.31
CA VAL A 47 3.98 -15.32 -4.43
C VAL A 47 2.99 -15.18 -5.59
N LEU A 48 2.26 -14.06 -5.63
CA LEU A 48 1.20 -13.83 -6.61
C LEU A 48 1.76 -13.71 -8.03
N TRP A 49 2.89 -13.05 -8.21
CA TRP A 49 3.56 -12.94 -9.51
C TRP A 49 4.10 -14.30 -9.98
N ARG A 50 4.69 -15.10 -9.09
CA ARG A 50 5.15 -16.47 -9.43
C ARG A 50 3.99 -17.38 -9.83
N ARG A 51 2.83 -17.23 -9.20
CA ARG A 51 1.60 -17.97 -9.52
C ARG A 51 0.84 -17.41 -10.73
N ARG A 52 1.39 -16.42 -11.42
CA ARG A 52 0.77 -15.74 -12.56
C ARG A 52 -0.63 -15.19 -12.26
N ALA A 53 -0.87 -14.70 -11.04
CA ALA A 53 -2.15 -14.13 -10.65
C ALA A 53 -2.51 -12.91 -11.51
N ARG A 54 -3.82 -12.70 -11.72
CA ARG A 54 -4.33 -11.51 -12.42
C ARG A 54 -3.97 -10.24 -11.63
N TRP A 55 -3.65 -9.16 -12.33
CA TRP A 55 -3.32 -7.86 -11.73
C TRP A 55 -4.39 -7.36 -10.75
N SER A 56 -5.68 -7.55 -11.06
CA SER A 56 -6.76 -7.15 -10.16
C SER A 56 -6.71 -7.86 -8.81
N VAL A 57 -6.39 -9.15 -8.81
CA VAL A 57 -6.27 -9.96 -7.58
C VAL A 57 -5.02 -9.55 -6.80
N SER A 58 -3.90 -9.36 -7.48
CA SER A 58 -2.65 -8.97 -6.81
C SER A 58 -2.70 -7.55 -6.24
N ILE A 59 -3.29 -6.60 -6.97
CA ILE A 59 -3.53 -5.24 -6.47
C ILE A 59 -4.55 -5.27 -5.33
N GLY A 60 -5.64 -6.03 -5.45
CA GLY A 60 -6.66 -6.13 -4.39
C GLY A 60 -6.09 -6.66 -3.08
N LEU A 61 -5.35 -7.77 -3.12
CA LEU A 61 -4.73 -8.36 -1.93
C LEU A 61 -3.61 -7.46 -1.37
N ALA A 62 -2.82 -6.83 -2.23
CA ALA A 62 -1.79 -5.88 -1.81
C ALA A 62 -2.41 -4.63 -1.16
N ALA A 63 -3.48 -4.08 -1.72
CA ALA A 63 -4.20 -2.95 -1.17
C ALA A 63 -4.82 -3.30 0.20
N LEU A 64 -5.42 -4.49 0.33
CA LEU A 64 -5.96 -4.97 1.60
C LEU A 64 -4.88 -5.08 2.68
N LEU A 65 -3.74 -5.72 2.36
CA LEU A 65 -2.60 -5.80 3.27
C LEU A 65 -2.07 -4.40 3.61
N GLY A 66 -1.99 -3.50 2.62
CA GLY A 66 -1.59 -2.12 2.80
C GLY A 66 -2.52 -1.32 3.71
N THR A 67 -3.83 -1.56 3.62
CA THR A 67 -4.84 -0.93 4.48
C THR A 67 -4.69 -1.42 5.91
N VAL A 68 -4.56 -2.72 6.14
CA VAL A 68 -4.29 -3.28 7.48
C VAL A 68 -2.98 -2.71 8.04
N GLY A 69 -1.93 -2.64 7.22
CA GLY A 69 -0.65 -2.06 7.63
C GLY A 69 -0.72 -0.56 7.93
N PHE A 70 -1.61 0.18 7.27
CA PHE A 70 -1.86 1.58 7.58
C PHE A 70 -2.48 1.76 8.96
N PHE A 71 -3.50 0.98 9.30
CA PHE A 71 -4.11 1.01 10.63
C PHE A 71 -3.09 0.61 11.71
N PHE A 72 -2.30 -0.44 11.46
CA PHE A 72 -1.21 -0.81 12.34
C PHE A 72 -0.21 0.34 12.54
N ARG A 73 0.18 1.02 11.46
CA ARG A 73 1.09 2.17 11.54
C ARG A 73 0.49 3.32 12.32
N ILE A 74 -0.76 3.70 12.06
CA ILE A 74 -1.43 4.77 12.79
C ILE A 74 -1.46 4.42 14.27
N TRP A 75 -1.92 3.23 14.63
CA TRP A 75 -2.06 2.81 16.02
C TRP A 75 -0.72 2.80 16.76
N LEU A 76 0.31 2.17 16.17
CA LEU A 76 1.64 2.13 16.76
C LEU A 76 2.24 3.54 16.90
N THR A 77 2.11 4.37 15.87
CA THR A 77 2.67 5.73 15.90
C THR A 77 1.92 6.61 16.90
N SER A 78 0.60 6.46 17.02
CA SER A 78 -0.20 7.11 18.05
C SER A 78 0.26 6.77 19.46
N MET A 79 0.50 5.49 19.72
CA MET A 79 1.02 5.03 21.02
C MET A 79 2.41 5.62 21.31
N LEU A 80 3.28 5.73 20.30
CA LEU A 80 4.64 6.26 20.46
C LEU A 80 4.67 7.78 20.64
N LEU A 81 3.75 8.51 20.00
CA LEU A 81 3.65 9.96 20.10
C LEU A 81 2.82 10.42 21.30
N GLY A 82 1.96 9.55 21.85
CA GLY A 82 0.98 9.93 22.87
C GLY A 82 -0.18 10.75 22.32
N GLU A 83 -0.38 10.74 21.00
CA GLU A 83 -1.39 11.53 20.29
C GLU A 83 -2.30 10.65 19.42
N ASP A 84 -3.56 11.06 19.28
CA ASP A 84 -4.54 10.35 18.45
C ASP A 84 -4.46 10.81 16.97
N LEU A 85 -3.64 10.12 16.18
CA LEU A 85 -3.47 10.36 14.74
C LEU A 85 -4.74 10.03 13.95
N TRP A 86 -5.61 9.19 14.48
CA TRP A 86 -6.90 8.89 13.85
C TRP A 86 -7.84 10.09 13.95
N LEU A 87 -7.85 10.79 15.09
CA LEU A 87 -8.61 12.03 15.25
C LEU A 87 -8.13 13.11 14.27
N TYR A 88 -6.81 13.31 14.13
CA TYR A 88 -6.26 14.25 13.15
C TYR A 88 -6.67 13.91 11.71
N ALA A 89 -6.59 12.63 11.33
CA ALA A 89 -7.01 12.18 10.01
C ALA A 89 -8.50 12.44 9.77
N THR A 90 -9.34 12.18 10.77
CA THR A 90 -10.78 12.41 10.70
C THR A 90 -11.10 13.90 10.54
N ASN A 91 -10.47 14.77 11.34
CA ASN A 91 -10.64 16.23 11.24
C ASN A 91 -10.25 16.75 9.86
N GLN A 92 -9.10 16.31 9.32
CA GLN A 92 -8.65 16.73 8.00
C GLN A 92 -9.61 16.30 6.89
N VAL A 93 -10.26 15.14 7.03
CA VAL A 93 -11.29 14.70 6.07
C VAL A 93 -12.61 15.45 6.26
N THR A 94 -12.99 15.80 7.49
CA THR A 94 -14.14 16.68 7.74
C THR A 94 -13.96 18.01 7.02
N ASP A 95 -12.82 18.68 7.19
CA ASP A 95 -12.54 19.97 6.56
C ASP A 95 -12.58 19.87 5.02
N LEU A 96 -12.06 18.78 4.45
CA LEU A 96 -12.14 18.51 3.02
C LEU A 96 -13.57 18.32 2.52
N LEU A 97 -14.39 17.58 3.27
CA LEU A 97 -15.81 17.36 2.92
C LEU A 97 -16.62 18.64 3.05
N GLU A 98 -16.42 19.41 4.11
CA GLU A 98 -17.08 20.72 4.28
C GLU A 98 -16.72 21.67 3.14
N TRP A 99 -15.43 21.78 2.81
CA TRP A 99 -14.97 22.57 1.67
C TRP A 99 -15.63 22.12 0.36
N LEU A 100 -15.71 20.81 0.13
CA LEU A 100 -16.34 20.25 -1.07
C LEU A 100 -17.84 20.56 -1.12
N PHE A 101 -18.55 20.44 0.00
CA PHE A 101 -19.98 20.74 0.07
C PHE A 101 -20.28 22.21 -0.20
N ILE A 102 -19.48 23.12 0.37
CA ILE A 102 -19.59 24.55 0.09
C ILE A 102 -19.40 24.82 -1.41
N LYS A 103 -18.41 24.18 -2.05
CA LYS A 103 -18.17 24.31 -3.50
C LYS A 103 -19.30 23.74 -4.36
N LEU A 104 -19.97 22.70 -3.90
CA LEU A 104 -21.12 22.09 -4.57
C LEU A 104 -22.46 22.77 -4.23
N GLY A 105 -22.48 23.77 -3.34
CA GLY A 105 -23.70 24.44 -2.88
C GLY A 105 -24.58 23.58 -1.97
N LEU A 106 -24.02 22.54 -1.36
CA LEU A 106 -24.73 21.62 -0.47
C LEU A 106 -24.79 22.22 0.95
N LEU A 107 -26.00 22.50 1.44
CA LEU A 107 -26.27 23.06 2.77
C LEU A 107 -26.42 21.96 3.85
N PHE A 108 -25.60 20.91 3.77
CA PHE A 108 -25.63 19.77 4.70
C PHE A 108 -24.27 19.64 5.38
N GLN A 109 -24.27 19.34 6.69
CA GLN A 109 -23.04 19.11 7.45
C GLN A 109 -22.64 17.62 7.39
N PRO A 110 -21.37 17.29 7.13
CA PRO A 110 -20.94 15.90 7.05
C PRO A 110 -21.14 15.18 8.38
N SER A 111 -21.89 14.08 8.36
CA SER A 111 -22.11 13.25 9.56
C SER A 111 -20.87 12.43 9.90
N LEU A 112 -20.69 12.07 11.17
CA LEU A 112 -19.53 11.27 11.61
C LEU A 112 -19.36 9.97 10.80
N VAL A 113 -20.46 9.26 10.52
CA VAL A 113 -20.42 8.01 9.73
C VAL A 113 -19.95 8.28 8.31
N MET A 114 -20.38 9.39 7.70
CA MET A 114 -19.94 9.79 6.37
C MET A 114 -18.45 10.14 6.35
N VAL A 115 -17.97 10.90 7.33
CA VAL A 115 -16.55 11.24 7.46
C VAL A 115 -15.72 9.97 7.63
N GLN A 116 -16.09 9.09 8.54
CA GLN A 116 -15.36 7.83 8.77
C GLN A 116 -15.34 6.95 7.52
N ALA A 117 -16.47 6.82 6.82
CA ALA A 117 -16.52 6.09 5.56
C ALA A 117 -15.59 6.73 4.51
N ALA A 118 -15.59 8.06 4.39
CA ALA A 118 -14.72 8.79 3.47
C ALA A 118 -13.24 8.60 3.80
N VAL A 119 -12.84 8.66 5.08
CA VAL A 119 -11.47 8.37 5.54
C VAL A 119 -11.06 6.97 5.09
N VAL A 120 -11.87 5.95 5.36
CA VAL A 120 -11.59 4.56 4.98
C VAL A 120 -11.47 4.39 3.46
N VAL A 121 -12.39 4.99 2.70
CA VAL A 121 -12.34 4.97 1.23
C VAL A 121 -11.07 5.62 0.71
N MET A 122 -10.67 6.78 1.24
CA MET A 122 -9.43 7.45 0.86
C MET A 122 -8.19 6.64 1.20
N ILE A 123 -8.16 5.97 2.36
CA ILE A 123 -7.07 5.06 2.72
C ILE A 123 -7.00 3.94 1.69
N ILE A 124 -8.10 3.23 1.43
CA ILE A 124 -8.12 2.11 0.47
C ILE A 124 -7.70 2.59 -0.92
N ALA A 125 -8.25 3.70 -1.40
CA ALA A 125 -7.91 4.28 -2.69
C ALA A 125 -6.40 4.58 -2.79
N SER A 126 -5.83 5.21 -1.76
CA SER A 126 -4.39 5.45 -1.68
C SER A 126 -3.57 4.15 -1.75
N ARG A 127 -4.01 3.09 -1.09
CA ARG A 127 -3.34 1.78 -1.13
C ARG A 127 -3.46 1.09 -2.48
N VAL A 128 -4.59 1.22 -3.16
CA VAL A 128 -4.77 0.73 -4.54
C VAL A 128 -3.83 1.46 -5.49
N VAL A 129 -3.76 2.79 -5.42
CA VAL A 129 -2.83 3.60 -6.23
C VAL A 129 -1.38 3.18 -5.98
N TYR A 130 -0.98 3.05 -4.71
CA TYR A 130 0.34 2.57 -4.35
C TYR A 130 0.65 1.19 -4.94
N ALA A 131 -0.25 0.21 -4.75
CA ALA A 131 -0.06 -1.15 -5.26
C ALA A 131 -0.01 -1.20 -6.79
N PHE A 132 -0.80 -0.35 -7.47
CA PHE A 132 -0.76 -0.20 -8.92
C PHE A 132 0.60 0.36 -9.39
N THR A 133 1.10 1.42 -8.77
CA THR A 133 2.42 2.00 -9.07
C THR A 133 3.53 0.98 -8.87
N VAL A 134 3.48 0.21 -7.79
CA VAL A 134 4.45 -0.87 -7.52
C VAL A 134 4.42 -1.93 -8.64
N HIS A 135 3.24 -2.32 -9.13
CA HIS A 135 3.14 -3.25 -10.25
C HIS A 135 3.66 -2.67 -11.56
N LEU A 136 3.38 -1.40 -11.85
CA LEU A 136 3.87 -0.72 -13.05
C LEU A 136 5.40 -0.68 -13.08
N VAL A 137 6.02 -0.23 -11.99
CA VAL A 137 7.48 -0.19 -11.85
C VAL A 137 8.07 -1.59 -11.89
N ALA A 138 7.45 -2.56 -11.20
CA ALA A 138 7.91 -3.94 -11.20
C ALA A 138 7.84 -4.55 -12.60
N TRP A 139 6.79 -4.29 -13.38
CA TRP A 139 6.68 -4.77 -14.75
C TRP A 139 7.83 -4.25 -15.61
N LEU A 140 8.03 -2.92 -15.66
CA LEU A 140 9.09 -2.30 -16.46
C LEU A 140 10.50 -2.79 -16.08
N LEU A 141 10.78 -2.92 -14.78
CA LEU A 141 12.10 -3.34 -14.31
C LEU A 141 12.33 -4.84 -14.51
N LEU A 142 11.34 -5.67 -14.19
CA LEU A 142 11.51 -7.13 -14.22
C LEU A 142 11.52 -7.69 -15.63
N ASP A 143 10.81 -7.06 -16.56
CA ASP A 143 10.85 -7.44 -17.97
C ASP A 143 12.26 -7.24 -18.54
N ARG A 144 12.88 -6.08 -18.25
CA ARG A 144 14.27 -5.78 -18.60
C ARG A 144 15.29 -6.72 -17.95
N LEU A 145 14.96 -7.30 -16.79
CA LEU A 145 15.81 -8.23 -16.05
C LEU A 145 15.55 -9.70 -16.40
N GLY A 146 14.75 -9.98 -17.45
CA GLY A 146 14.45 -11.33 -17.92
C GLY A 146 13.62 -12.17 -16.94
N ASN A 147 12.89 -11.53 -16.02
CA ASN A 147 12.04 -12.19 -15.02
C ASN A 147 10.58 -11.74 -15.17
N PRO A 148 9.91 -12.02 -16.30
CA PRO A 148 8.63 -11.42 -16.65
C PRO A 148 7.52 -11.79 -15.65
N ILE A 149 6.87 -10.78 -15.10
CA ILE A 149 5.66 -10.92 -14.26
C ILE A 149 4.40 -10.98 -15.14
N PRO A 150 3.21 -11.25 -14.57
CA PRO A 150 1.96 -11.23 -15.35
C PRO A 150 1.80 -9.91 -16.10
N ARG A 151 1.40 -10.01 -17.37
CA ARG A 151 1.20 -8.84 -18.22
C ARG A 151 0.12 -7.91 -17.64
N PRO A 152 0.30 -6.59 -17.72
CA PRO A 152 -0.70 -5.64 -17.25
C PRO A 152 -1.98 -5.70 -18.11
N PRO A 153 -3.10 -5.12 -17.64
CA PRO A 153 -4.32 -4.97 -18.44
C PRO A 153 -4.06 -4.24 -19.78
N LYS A 154 -4.86 -4.54 -20.81
CA LYS A 154 -4.68 -3.95 -22.16
C LYS A 154 -4.63 -2.42 -22.16
N TRP A 155 -5.49 -1.77 -21.38
CA TRP A 155 -5.51 -0.30 -21.28
C TRP A 155 -4.21 0.29 -20.75
N VAL A 156 -3.47 -0.43 -19.89
CA VAL A 156 -2.15 -0.01 -19.39
C VAL A 156 -1.09 -0.17 -20.47
N GLN A 157 -1.13 -1.27 -21.23
CA GLN A 157 -0.18 -1.52 -22.31
C GLN A 157 -0.28 -0.45 -23.40
N VAL A 158 -1.52 -0.09 -23.77
CA VAL A 158 -1.80 0.98 -24.74
C VAL A 158 -1.31 2.34 -24.24
N LEU A 159 -1.49 2.65 -22.94
CA LEU A 159 -1.02 3.92 -22.38
C LEU A 159 0.52 4.04 -22.37
N MET A 160 1.21 2.90 -22.31
CA MET A 160 2.67 2.84 -22.19
C MET A 160 3.38 2.63 -23.53
N ASP A 161 2.66 2.69 -24.66
CA ASP A 161 3.14 2.42 -26.03
C ASP A 161 4.04 1.18 -26.11
N TYR A 162 3.64 0.12 -25.39
CA TYR A 162 4.41 -1.12 -25.29
C TYR A 162 3.91 -2.10 -26.34
N GLU A 163 4.63 -2.20 -27.46
CA GLU A 163 4.38 -3.16 -28.56
C GLU A 163 4.71 -4.62 -28.19
#